data_AF-A0A9X3DD48-F1
#
_entry.id   AF-A0A9X3DD48-F1
#
_cell.length_a   1.000
_cell.length_b   1.000
_cell.length_c   1.000
_cell.angle_alpha   90.00
_cell.angle_beta   90.00
_cell.angle_gamma   90.00
#
_symmetry.space_group_name_H-M   'P 1'
#
loop_
_entity.id
_entity.type
_entity.pdbx_description
1 polymer ?
#
loop_
_entity_poly.entity_id
_entity_poly.type
_entity_poly.pdbx_seq_one_letter_code
_entity_poly.pdbx_strand_id
1 'polypeptide(L)'
;MKIKLLAFLFFLTPFISKQLQAQGYKIKTIVIDPGHGGKKPGASGSFSTEKAIALKVALKLGVKLKEELPDIKIIYTRTKDVDVDLYRRAEIANDANADLFISIHCNSMPAGNKHIKGAETLVAGSHRLKEQDAAIRENADIKLEKNYKTKYDGYDPNNPATFILLSLLKNTFRDKSIKFAKLIQTSYISRDKRLSRGVKEQGVLVLQRCGMPAVLTEVGFISNKEEEKYINSEKGQNEIAESILAAIKNYKKSVEVK
;
A
#
# COMPACT_ATOMS: atom_id res chain seq x y z
N MET A 1 11.03 84.17 23.47
CA MET A 1 10.95 82.72 23.76
C MET A 1 11.02 81.95 22.45
N LYS A 2 12.07 81.13 22.26
CA LYS A 2 12.28 80.33 21.03
C LYS A 2 11.70 78.93 21.23
N ILE A 3 10.70 78.56 20.45
CA ILE A 3 10.12 77.21 20.45
C ILE A 3 10.97 76.33 19.51
N LYS A 4 11.68 75.34 20.08
CA LYS A 4 12.37 74.30 19.30
C LYS A 4 11.37 73.19 18.97
N LEU A 5 11.02 73.06 17.70
CA LEU A 5 10.20 71.95 17.19
C LEU A 5 11.11 70.72 17.04
N LEU A 6 10.96 69.73 17.94
CA LEU A 6 11.66 68.45 17.85
C LEU A 6 10.89 67.54 16.88
N ALA A 7 11.38 67.39 15.65
CA ALA A 7 10.85 66.41 14.71
C ALA A 7 11.34 65.02 15.10
N PHE A 8 10.46 64.19 15.66
CA PHE A 8 10.74 62.79 15.94
C PHE A 8 10.49 61.98 14.67
N LEU A 9 11.54 61.69 13.90
CA LEU A 9 11.46 60.75 12.77
C LEU A 9 11.30 59.34 13.35
N PHE A 10 10.08 58.81 13.27
CA PHE A 10 9.81 57.39 13.48
C PHE A 10 10.40 56.61 12.29
N PHE A 11 11.58 56.01 12.46
CA PHE A 11 12.08 55.01 11.54
C PHE A 11 11.20 53.76 11.66
N LEU A 12 10.23 53.60 10.74
CA LEU A 12 9.59 52.31 10.52
C LEU A 12 10.66 51.34 9.97
N THR A 13 11.21 50.51 10.85
CA THR A 13 11.95 49.33 10.41
C THR A 13 10.98 48.42 9.66
N PRO A 14 11.24 48.03 8.40
CA PRO A 14 10.41 47.04 7.74
C PRO A 14 10.52 45.74 8.54
N PHE A 15 9.42 45.32 9.15
CA PHE A 15 9.26 43.95 9.60
C PHE A 15 9.45 43.08 8.37
N ILE A 16 10.61 42.43 8.26
CA ILE A 16 10.83 41.36 7.29
C ILE A 16 9.84 40.27 7.68
N SER A 17 8.71 40.23 6.99
CA SER A 17 7.81 39.09 7.01
C SER A 17 8.64 37.89 6.53
N LYS A 18 9.09 37.05 7.47
CA LYS A 18 9.46 35.68 7.14
C LYS A 18 8.20 35.07 6.56
N GLN A 19 8.09 35.08 5.24
CA GLN A 19 7.11 34.34 4.51
C GLN A 19 7.32 32.89 4.93
N LEU A 20 6.45 32.38 5.81
CA LEU A 20 6.39 30.97 6.13
C LEU A 20 6.05 30.28 4.82
N GLN A 21 7.09 29.89 4.08
CA GLN A 21 6.93 29.08 2.90
C GLN A 21 6.39 27.75 3.40
N ALA A 22 5.10 27.50 3.17
CA ALA A 22 4.48 26.24 3.52
C ALA A 22 5.35 25.14 2.91
N GLN A 23 5.99 24.36 3.78
CA GLN A 23 6.91 23.33 3.34
C GLN A 23 6.05 22.31 2.59
N GLY A 24 6.22 22.23 1.27
CA GLY A 24 5.41 21.37 0.41
C GLY A 24 5.36 19.94 0.96
N TYR A 25 4.23 19.26 0.76
CA TYR A 25 4.08 17.86 1.16
C TYR A 25 5.24 17.03 0.58
N LYS A 26 5.90 16.22 1.43
CA LYS A 26 6.98 15.31 1.03
C LYS A 26 6.74 13.94 1.62
N ILE A 27 6.88 12.91 0.80
CA ILE A 27 6.95 11.51 1.19
C ILE A 27 8.27 11.28 1.90
N LYS A 28 8.20 10.94 3.18
CA LYS A 28 9.32 10.69 4.10
C LYS A 28 9.33 9.26 4.63
N THR A 29 8.17 8.61 4.73
CA THR A 29 8.06 7.26 5.29
C THR A 29 7.19 6.37 4.40
N ILE A 30 7.69 5.19 4.05
CA ILE A 30 6.95 4.16 3.31
C ILE A 30 6.94 2.88 4.13
N VAL A 31 5.75 2.30 4.30
CA VAL A 31 5.59 0.97 4.89
C VAL A 31 5.35 -0.07 3.80
N ILE A 32 6.17 -1.12 3.83
CA ILE A 32 6.05 -2.29 2.96
C ILE A 32 5.54 -3.46 3.79
N ASP A 33 4.43 -4.04 3.37
CA ASP A 33 3.76 -5.13 4.03
C ASP A 33 3.82 -6.40 3.17
N PRO A 34 4.73 -7.34 3.45
CA PRO A 34 4.69 -8.64 2.79
C PRO A 34 3.52 -9.47 3.35
N GLY A 35 2.56 -9.80 2.50
CA GLY A 35 1.33 -10.53 2.86
C GLY A 35 1.59 -11.84 3.60
N HIS A 36 0.65 -12.23 4.48
CA HIS A 36 0.69 -13.46 5.28
C HIS A 36 1.97 -13.63 6.12
N GLY A 37 2.37 -14.87 6.46
CA GLY A 37 3.60 -15.18 7.18
C GLY A 37 3.43 -16.20 8.31
N GLY A 38 4.52 -16.84 8.69
CA GLY A 38 4.53 -17.87 9.72
C GLY A 38 3.62 -19.04 9.34
N LYS A 39 2.60 -19.29 10.16
CA LYS A 39 1.62 -20.38 9.93
C LYS A 39 0.58 -20.07 8.85
N LYS A 40 0.52 -18.83 8.37
CA LYS A 40 -0.42 -18.39 7.34
C LYS A 40 0.34 -18.37 6.00
N PRO A 41 0.18 -19.38 5.12
CA PRO A 41 0.93 -19.44 3.87
C PRO A 41 0.39 -18.50 2.78
N GLY A 42 -0.84 -18.01 2.94
CA GLY A 42 -1.60 -17.40 1.84
C GLY A 42 -1.97 -18.45 0.79
N ALA A 43 -2.14 -18.01 -0.45
CA ALA A 43 -2.34 -18.91 -1.58
C ALA A 43 -1.12 -19.82 -1.80
N SER A 44 -1.41 -21.06 -2.23
CA SER A 44 -0.39 -22.06 -2.58
C SER A 44 -0.41 -22.32 -4.07
N GLY A 45 0.77 -22.29 -4.68
CA GLY A 45 0.99 -22.71 -6.05
C GLY A 45 1.32 -24.21 -6.14
N SER A 46 1.88 -24.62 -7.27
CA SER A 46 2.34 -26.00 -7.47
C SER A 46 3.65 -26.32 -6.76
N PHE A 47 4.51 -25.32 -6.53
CA PHE A 47 5.80 -25.49 -5.86
C PHE A 47 6.16 -24.36 -4.88
N SER A 48 5.29 -23.37 -4.70
CA SER A 48 5.58 -22.17 -3.91
C SER A 48 4.40 -21.71 -3.06
N THR A 49 4.68 -20.81 -2.11
CA THR A 49 3.67 -20.18 -1.26
C THR A 49 3.74 -18.67 -1.40
N GLU A 50 2.58 -18.02 -1.32
CA GLU A 50 2.46 -16.58 -1.41
C GLU A 50 3.31 -15.85 -0.37
N LYS A 51 3.27 -16.29 0.90
CA LYS A 51 4.06 -15.66 1.98
C LYS A 51 5.56 -15.53 1.65
N ALA A 52 6.10 -16.50 0.89
CA ALA A 52 7.51 -16.54 0.53
C ALA A 52 7.82 -15.60 -0.64
N ILE A 53 6.96 -15.58 -1.66
CA ILE A 53 7.09 -14.68 -2.81
C ILE A 53 6.94 -13.24 -2.36
N ALA A 54 5.89 -12.93 -1.59
CA ALA A 54 5.61 -11.61 -1.05
C ALA A 54 6.81 -11.06 -0.25
N LEU A 55 7.40 -11.89 0.64
CA LEU A 55 8.57 -11.49 1.41
C LEU A 55 9.77 -11.18 0.52
N LYS A 56 10.07 -12.03 -0.46
CA LYS A 56 11.21 -11.83 -1.36
C LYS A 56 11.07 -10.55 -2.19
N VAL A 57 9.89 -10.32 -2.78
CA VAL A 57 9.60 -9.10 -3.55
C VAL A 57 9.68 -7.86 -2.66
N ALA A 58 9.12 -7.92 -1.45
CA ALA A 58 9.16 -6.80 -0.50
C ALA A 58 10.58 -6.41 -0.11
N LEU A 59 11.43 -7.39 0.21
CA LEU A 59 12.83 -7.14 0.57
C LEU A 59 13.62 -6.55 -0.60
N LYS A 60 13.42 -7.06 -1.82
CA LYS A 60 14.02 -6.50 -3.05
C LYS A 60 13.57 -5.06 -3.29
N LEU A 61 12.28 -4.78 -3.13
CA LEU A 61 11.74 -3.43 -3.24
C LEU A 61 12.39 -2.48 -2.25
N GLY A 62 12.49 -2.86 -0.97
CA GLY A 62 13.05 -1.96 0.02
C GLY A 62 14.57 -1.80 -0.06
N VAL A 63 15.33 -2.77 -0.61
CA VAL A 63 16.74 -2.54 -1.00
C VAL A 63 16.81 -1.45 -2.08
N LYS A 64 16.06 -1.61 -3.17
CA LYS A 64 16.04 -0.64 -4.28
C LYS A 64 15.56 0.74 -3.84
N LEU A 65 14.60 0.82 -2.91
CA LEU A 65 14.14 2.10 -2.36
C LEU A 65 15.21 2.80 -1.53
N LYS A 66 15.98 2.06 -0.72
CA LYS A 66 17.08 2.64 0.05
C LYS A 66 18.20 3.16 -0.85
N GLU A 67 18.48 2.45 -1.95
CA GLU A 67 19.48 2.85 -2.94
C GLU A 67 19.06 4.12 -3.70
N GLU A 68 17.80 4.17 -4.14
CA GLU A 68 17.33 5.19 -5.09
C GLU A 68 16.64 6.39 -4.42
N LEU A 69 16.18 6.23 -3.17
CA LEU A 69 15.47 7.25 -2.39
C LEU A 69 15.96 7.21 -0.92
N PRO A 70 17.26 7.50 -0.66
CA PRO A 70 17.88 7.32 0.67
C PRO A 70 17.25 8.20 1.77
N ASP A 71 16.61 9.30 1.40
CA ASP A 71 15.93 10.21 2.34
C ASP A 71 14.58 9.69 2.83
N ILE A 72 14.09 8.57 2.27
CA ILE A 72 12.81 7.96 2.65
C ILE A 72 13.05 6.82 3.62
N LYS A 73 12.45 6.92 4.81
CA LYS A 73 12.43 5.86 5.81
C LYS A 73 11.56 4.69 5.34
N ILE A 74 12.18 3.52 5.17
CA ILE A 74 11.49 2.28 4.82
C ILE A 74 11.25 1.44 6.07
N ILE A 75 9.98 1.11 6.32
CA ILE A 75 9.55 0.26 7.43
C ILE A 75 8.87 -0.99 6.85
N TYR A 76 9.14 -2.14 7.44
CA TYR A 76 8.49 -3.40 7.07
C TYR A 76 7.55 -3.85 8.18
N THR A 77 6.40 -4.41 7.83
CA THR A 77 5.58 -5.13 8.83
C THR A 77 6.28 -6.42 9.28
N ARG A 78 7.00 -7.09 8.37
CA ARG A 78 7.91 -8.22 8.66
C ARG A 78 9.08 -8.28 7.69
N THR A 79 10.21 -8.80 8.15
CA THR A 79 11.42 -9.06 7.33
C THR A 79 11.83 -10.54 7.32
N LYS A 80 11.08 -11.39 8.02
CA LYS A 80 11.28 -12.84 8.14
C LYS A 80 9.95 -13.57 7.97
N ASP A 81 9.99 -14.89 7.93
CA ASP A 81 8.79 -15.73 7.91
C ASP A 81 8.13 -15.81 9.30
N VAL A 82 7.47 -14.72 9.69
CA VAL A 82 6.74 -14.59 10.94
C VAL A 82 5.33 -14.10 10.65
N ASP A 83 4.38 -14.48 11.49
CA ASP A 83 3.03 -13.96 11.42
C ASP A 83 2.98 -12.53 12.00
N VAL A 84 2.19 -11.68 11.35
CA VAL A 84 1.81 -10.34 11.83
C VAL A 84 0.32 -10.22 11.62
N ASP A 85 -0.38 -9.95 12.70
CA ASP A 85 -1.84 -9.85 12.67
C ASP A 85 -2.32 -8.74 11.73
N LEU A 86 -3.46 -8.96 11.09
CA LEU A 86 -3.95 -8.09 10.01
C LEU A 86 -4.12 -6.63 10.48
N TYR A 87 -4.74 -6.40 11.64
CA TYR A 87 -4.86 -5.05 12.20
C TYR A 87 -3.51 -4.46 12.62
N ARG A 88 -2.58 -5.28 13.12
CA ARG A 88 -1.27 -4.80 13.53
C ARG A 88 -0.47 -4.25 12.34
N ARG A 89 -0.66 -4.79 11.13
CA ARG A 89 -0.02 -4.28 9.90
C ARG A 89 -0.40 -2.84 9.62
N ALA A 90 -1.69 -2.51 9.72
CA ALA A 90 -2.18 -1.14 9.56
C ALA A 90 -1.74 -0.23 10.72
N GLU A 91 -1.75 -0.73 11.96
CA GLU A 91 -1.25 0.01 13.12
C GLU A 91 0.22 0.39 12.99
N ILE A 92 1.09 -0.52 12.53
CA ILE A 92 2.50 -0.20 12.26
C ILE A 92 2.63 1.00 11.31
N ALA A 93 1.76 1.09 10.29
CA ALA A 93 1.77 2.21 9.36
C ALA A 93 1.24 3.51 9.96
N ASN A 94 0.19 3.42 10.76
CA ASN A 94 -0.39 4.57 11.46
C ASN A 94 0.57 5.11 12.53
N ASP A 95 1.13 4.23 13.37
CA ASP A 95 2.12 4.56 14.41
C ASP A 95 3.36 5.24 13.81
N ALA A 96 3.76 4.82 12.61
CA ALA A 96 4.88 5.39 11.89
C ALA A 96 4.57 6.72 11.18
N ASN A 97 3.31 7.17 11.17
CA ASN A 97 2.83 8.27 10.33
C ASN A 97 3.30 8.09 8.87
N ALA A 98 3.10 6.89 8.32
CA ALA A 98 3.56 6.57 6.98
C ALA A 98 2.86 7.44 5.92
N ASP A 99 3.59 7.83 4.89
CA ASP A 99 3.05 8.58 3.75
C ASP A 99 2.49 7.67 2.65
N LEU A 100 2.91 6.39 2.66
CA LEU A 100 2.42 5.33 1.79
C LEU A 100 2.44 3.98 2.51
N PHE A 101 1.41 3.18 2.28
CA PHE A 101 1.35 1.77 2.65
C PHE A 101 1.24 0.90 1.40
N ILE A 102 2.13 -0.09 1.27
CA ILE A 102 2.18 -1.00 0.12
C ILE A 102 2.16 -2.44 0.64
N SER A 103 1.04 -3.12 0.46
CA SER A 103 0.94 -4.55 0.71
C SER A 103 1.21 -5.33 -0.57
N ILE A 104 2.01 -6.41 -0.47
CA ILE A 104 2.45 -7.23 -1.62
C ILE A 104 1.91 -8.64 -1.43
N HIS A 105 1.14 -9.09 -2.42
CA HIS A 105 0.39 -10.35 -2.42
C HIS A 105 0.47 -11.05 -3.78
N CYS A 106 0.00 -12.31 -3.83
CA CYS A 106 -0.13 -13.10 -5.04
C CYS A 106 -1.54 -13.65 -5.16
N ASN A 107 -2.22 -13.31 -6.26
CA ASN A 107 -3.60 -13.69 -6.49
C ASN A 107 -3.69 -15.20 -6.74
N SER A 108 -4.90 -15.74 -6.66
CA SER A 108 -5.17 -17.14 -6.91
C SER A 108 -6.59 -17.36 -7.40
N MET A 109 -6.77 -18.34 -8.29
CA MET A 109 -8.06 -18.77 -8.82
C MET A 109 -8.37 -20.23 -8.46
N PRO A 110 -9.67 -20.58 -8.31
CA PRO A 110 -10.09 -21.95 -8.01
C PRO A 110 -9.73 -22.95 -9.13
N ALA A 111 -9.81 -24.24 -8.80
CA ALA A 111 -9.64 -25.32 -9.78
C ALA A 111 -10.65 -25.15 -10.93
N GLY A 112 -10.15 -25.02 -12.16
CA GLY A 112 -10.92 -24.66 -13.36
C GLY A 112 -10.51 -23.32 -13.98
N ASN A 113 -10.04 -22.37 -13.16
CA ASN A 113 -9.70 -21.01 -13.60
C ASN A 113 -8.19 -20.70 -13.51
N LYS A 114 -7.34 -21.74 -13.43
CA LYS A 114 -5.88 -21.60 -13.33
C LYS A 114 -5.20 -20.97 -14.56
N HIS A 115 -5.94 -20.77 -15.65
CA HIS A 115 -5.46 -20.10 -16.85
C HIS A 115 -5.41 -18.57 -16.71
N ILE A 116 -6.13 -18.00 -15.73
CA ILE A 116 -6.13 -16.55 -15.46
C ILE A 116 -4.73 -16.09 -15.01
N LYS A 117 -4.30 -14.93 -15.51
CA LYS A 117 -2.99 -14.34 -15.24
C LYS A 117 -3.05 -12.81 -15.21
N GLY A 118 -1.93 -12.19 -14.84
CA GLY A 118 -1.76 -10.73 -14.81
C GLY A 118 -1.66 -10.18 -13.40
N ALA A 119 -1.37 -8.89 -13.31
CA ALA A 119 -1.33 -8.16 -12.05
C ALA A 119 -2.58 -7.30 -11.86
N GLU A 120 -3.01 -7.12 -10.61
CA GLU A 120 -4.03 -6.14 -10.22
C GLU A 120 -3.57 -5.38 -8.99
N THR A 121 -4.16 -4.21 -8.75
CA THR A 121 -3.90 -3.45 -7.52
C THR A 121 -5.21 -3.09 -6.86
N LEU A 122 -5.35 -3.47 -5.60
CA LEU A 122 -6.51 -3.24 -4.77
C LEU A 122 -6.31 -1.97 -3.94
N VAL A 123 -7.40 -1.23 -3.72
CA VAL A 123 -7.47 -0.10 -2.79
C VAL A 123 -8.66 -0.26 -1.87
N ALA A 124 -8.68 0.43 -0.73
CA ALA A 124 -9.83 0.38 0.18
C ALA A 124 -11.12 0.84 -0.51
N GLY A 125 -12.18 0.05 -0.36
CA GLY A 125 -13.53 0.39 -0.81
C GLY A 125 -14.63 -0.41 -0.11
N SER A 126 -15.86 -0.12 -0.48
CA SER A 126 -17.08 -0.82 -0.05
C SER A 126 -17.75 -1.43 -1.28
N HIS A 127 -17.97 -2.74 -1.28
CA HIS A 127 -18.22 -3.50 -2.50
C HIS A 127 -19.67 -3.74 -2.90
N ARG A 128 -19.86 -4.08 -4.19
CA ARG A 128 -21.01 -4.85 -4.67
C ARG A 128 -20.77 -6.34 -4.34
N LEU A 129 -21.75 -7.01 -3.74
CA LEU A 129 -21.65 -8.36 -3.14
C LEU A 129 -21.02 -9.48 -4.01
N LYS A 130 -20.94 -9.32 -5.34
CA LYS A 130 -20.53 -10.37 -6.29
C LYS A 130 -19.04 -10.36 -6.71
N GLU A 131 -18.22 -9.44 -6.23
CA GLU A 131 -16.83 -9.25 -6.73
C GLU A 131 -15.75 -9.27 -5.62
N GLN A 132 -15.95 -10.04 -4.55
CA GLN A 132 -15.14 -9.96 -3.32
C GLN A 132 -14.12 -11.10 -3.14
N ASP A 133 -13.88 -11.95 -4.13
CA ASP A 133 -13.06 -13.15 -3.97
C ASP A 133 -11.66 -12.83 -3.42
N ALA A 134 -11.04 -11.73 -3.86
CA ALA A 134 -9.75 -11.29 -3.33
C ALA A 134 -9.87 -10.82 -1.88
N ALA A 135 -10.77 -9.88 -1.57
CA ALA A 135 -10.96 -9.41 -0.20
C ALA A 135 -11.28 -10.53 0.80
N ILE A 136 -12.11 -11.50 0.41
CA ILE A 136 -12.46 -12.65 1.27
C ILE A 136 -11.21 -13.49 1.55
N ARG A 137 -10.36 -13.73 0.54
CA ARG A 137 -9.10 -14.48 0.72
C ARG A 137 -8.13 -13.70 1.60
N GLU A 138 -7.92 -12.42 1.33
CA GLU A 138 -6.96 -11.61 2.09
C GLU A 138 -7.38 -11.42 3.55
N ASN A 139 -8.69 -11.39 3.81
CA ASN A 139 -9.23 -11.35 5.17
C ASN A 139 -9.38 -12.74 5.82
N ALA A 140 -9.16 -13.85 5.10
CA ALA A 140 -9.41 -15.20 5.62
C ALA A 140 -8.50 -15.56 6.81
N ASP A 141 -7.29 -14.99 6.82
CA ASP A 141 -6.29 -15.14 7.87
C ASP A 141 -6.77 -14.69 9.26
N ILE A 142 -7.80 -13.82 9.31
CA ILE A 142 -8.42 -13.36 10.56
C ILE A 142 -8.89 -14.54 11.40
N LYS A 143 -9.50 -15.56 10.78
CA LYS A 143 -10.03 -16.73 11.50
C LYS A 143 -8.93 -17.57 12.16
N LEU A 144 -7.67 -17.38 11.75
CA LEU A 144 -6.50 -18.07 12.29
C LEU A 144 -5.86 -17.31 13.46
N GLU A 145 -6.29 -16.07 13.74
CA GLU A 145 -5.80 -15.26 14.84
C GLU A 145 -6.46 -15.60 16.17
N LYS A 146 -5.69 -15.48 17.27
CA LYS A 146 -6.24 -15.63 18.62
C LYS A 146 -7.28 -14.53 18.88
N ASN A 147 -8.41 -14.91 19.48
CA ASN A 147 -9.49 -14.00 19.86
C ASN A 147 -10.11 -13.22 18.69
N TYR A 148 -10.10 -13.77 17.46
CA TYR A 148 -10.58 -13.03 16.28
C TYR A 148 -12.02 -12.51 16.42
N LYS A 149 -12.91 -13.24 17.09
CA LYS A 149 -14.31 -12.84 17.28
C LYS A 149 -14.45 -11.51 18.02
N THR A 150 -13.65 -11.29 19.06
CA THR A 150 -13.66 -10.05 19.85
C THR A 150 -12.78 -8.98 19.23
N LYS A 151 -11.67 -9.36 18.58
CA LYS A 151 -10.70 -8.43 18.01
C LYS A 151 -11.19 -7.73 16.74
N TYR A 152 -12.06 -8.39 15.97
CA TYR A 152 -12.59 -7.90 14.69
C TYR A 152 -14.10 -7.64 14.75
N ASP A 153 -14.65 -7.36 15.94
CA ASP A 153 -16.05 -7.01 16.17
C ASP A 153 -17.07 -7.95 15.49
N GLY A 154 -16.78 -9.26 15.49
CA GLY A 154 -17.63 -10.25 14.85
C GLY A 154 -17.64 -10.19 13.30
N TYR A 155 -16.56 -9.70 12.67
CA TYR A 155 -16.41 -9.63 11.21
C TYR A 155 -16.95 -10.90 10.52
N ASP A 156 -17.97 -10.68 9.69
CA ASP A 156 -18.55 -11.69 8.83
C ASP A 156 -18.69 -11.09 7.42
N PRO A 157 -17.98 -11.63 6.41
CA PRO A 157 -18.05 -11.14 5.03
C PRO A 157 -19.46 -11.24 4.41
N ASN A 158 -20.35 -12.06 4.99
CA ASN A 158 -21.73 -12.22 4.53
C ASN A 158 -22.74 -11.34 5.27
N ASN A 159 -22.31 -10.62 6.31
CA ASN A 159 -23.19 -9.79 7.12
C ASN A 159 -23.33 -8.38 6.50
N PRO A 160 -24.55 -7.89 6.21
CA PRO A 160 -24.78 -6.53 5.72
C PRO A 160 -24.21 -5.42 6.63
N ALA A 161 -24.12 -5.66 7.94
CA ALA A 161 -23.49 -4.73 8.88
C ALA A 161 -22.00 -4.52 8.60
N THR A 162 -21.29 -5.56 8.15
CA THR A 162 -19.90 -5.45 7.69
C THR A 162 -19.84 -4.47 6.52
N PHE A 163 -20.71 -4.60 5.52
CA PHE A 163 -20.75 -3.68 4.38
C PHE A 163 -20.99 -2.22 4.81
N ILE A 164 -21.92 -1.98 5.73
CA ILE A 164 -22.20 -0.63 6.27
C ILE A 164 -20.94 -0.08 6.97
N LEU A 165 -20.31 -0.86 7.84
CA LEU A 165 -19.06 -0.49 8.51
C LEU A 165 -17.97 -0.10 7.50
N LEU A 166 -17.74 -0.94 6.48
CA LEU A 166 -16.75 -0.68 5.44
C LEU A 166 -17.07 0.59 4.63
N SER A 167 -18.36 0.87 4.41
CA SER A 167 -18.83 2.07 3.71
C SER A 167 -18.67 3.35 4.55
N LEU A 168 -18.80 3.23 5.87
CA LEU A 168 -18.59 4.33 6.82
C LEU A 168 -17.12 4.67 7.02
N LEU A 169 -16.21 3.70 6.83
CA LEU A 169 -14.75 3.90 6.82
C LEU A 169 -14.27 4.66 5.57
N LYS A 170 -15.06 5.64 5.08
CA LYS A 170 -14.79 6.44 3.89
C LYS A 170 -13.36 6.97 3.95
N ASN A 171 -12.48 6.32 3.20
CA ASN A 171 -11.05 6.56 3.31
C ASN A 171 -10.73 7.92 2.68
N THR A 172 -10.29 8.88 3.48
CA THR A 172 -9.88 10.23 3.05
C THR A 172 -8.73 10.20 2.04
N PHE A 173 -8.00 9.08 1.96
CA PHE A 173 -6.91 8.83 1.03
C PHE A 173 -7.30 7.95 -0.17
N ARG A 174 -8.59 7.69 -0.38
CA ARG A 174 -9.07 6.85 -1.49
C ARG A 174 -8.55 7.30 -2.85
N ASP A 175 -8.75 8.57 -3.22
CA ASP A 175 -8.36 9.07 -4.54
C ASP A 175 -6.84 9.06 -4.73
N LYS A 176 -6.10 9.36 -3.65
CA LYS A 176 -4.64 9.24 -3.59
C LYS A 176 -4.18 7.79 -3.79
N SER A 177 -4.88 6.83 -3.19
CA SER A 177 -4.61 5.38 -3.33
C SER A 177 -4.92 4.90 -4.75
N ILE A 178 -6.04 5.32 -5.33
CA ILE A 178 -6.39 5.00 -6.74
C ILE A 178 -5.34 5.57 -7.70
N LYS A 179 -4.91 6.82 -7.50
CA LYS A 179 -3.85 7.44 -8.30
C LYS A 179 -2.56 6.63 -8.24
N PHE A 180 -2.15 6.23 -7.04
CA PHE A 180 -0.94 5.43 -6.85
C PHE A 180 -1.07 4.01 -7.45
N ALA A 181 -2.20 3.34 -7.22
CA ALA A 181 -2.49 2.02 -7.79
C ALA A 181 -2.47 2.03 -9.33
N LYS A 182 -2.99 3.09 -9.96
CA LYS A 182 -2.90 3.26 -11.41
C LYS A 182 -1.45 3.37 -11.90
N LEU A 183 -0.58 4.07 -11.15
CA LEU A 183 0.84 4.16 -11.50
C LEU A 183 1.54 2.80 -11.41
N ILE A 184 1.21 1.99 -10.40
CA ILE A 184 1.72 0.61 -10.28
C ILE A 184 1.31 -0.22 -11.50
N GLN A 185 0.02 -0.20 -11.86
CA GLN A 185 -0.48 -0.93 -13.03
C GLN A 185 0.15 -0.44 -14.33
N THR A 186 0.32 0.88 -14.51
CA THR A 186 1.01 1.44 -15.67
C THR A 186 2.47 1.00 -15.72
N SER A 187 3.18 0.93 -14.59
CA SER A 187 4.56 0.44 -14.55
C SER A 187 4.67 -1.04 -14.95
N TYR A 188 3.78 -1.91 -14.45
CA TYR A 188 3.72 -3.32 -14.88
C TYR A 188 3.54 -3.48 -16.40
N ILE A 189 2.67 -2.67 -17.02
CA ILE A 189 2.45 -2.72 -18.48
C ILE A 189 3.67 -2.20 -19.22
N SER A 190 4.12 -0.99 -18.88
CA SER A 190 5.11 -0.26 -19.68
C SER A 190 6.51 -0.85 -19.57
N ARG A 191 6.93 -1.26 -18.36
CA ARG A 191 8.26 -1.79 -18.07
C ARG A 191 8.36 -3.28 -18.38
N ASP A 192 7.45 -4.06 -17.79
CA ASP A 192 7.62 -5.51 -17.70
C ASP A 192 6.72 -6.27 -18.67
N LYS A 193 5.89 -5.56 -19.45
CA LYS A 193 4.91 -6.10 -20.40
C LYS A 193 3.93 -7.09 -19.75
N ARG A 194 3.67 -6.92 -18.45
CA ARG A 194 2.70 -7.73 -17.72
C ARG A 194 1.29 -7.35 -18.12
N LEU A 195 0.39 -8.33 -18.11
CA LEU A 195 -1.05 -8.09 -18.28
C LEU A 195 -1.59 -7.36 -17.06
N SER A 196 -2.13 -6.16 -17.25
CA SER A 196 -2.84 -5.44 -16.19
C SER A 196 -4.31 -5.86 -16.15
N ARG A 197 -4.80 -6.09 -14.94
CA ARG A 197 -6.21 -6.33 -14.63
C ARG A 197 -6.88 -5.12 -13.96
N GLY A 198 -6.18 -3.99 -13.95
CA GLY A 198 -6.66 -2.71 -13.47
C GLY A 198 -6.59 -2.53 -11.96
N VAL A 199 -7.21 -1.44 -11.52
CA VAL A 199 -7.36 -1.07 -10.11
C VAL A 199 -8.76 -1.47 -9.66
N LYS A 200 -8.84 -2.15 -8.51
CA LYS A 200 -10.11 -2.58 -7.92
C LYS A 200 -10.25 -2.01 -6.52
N GLU A 201 -11.40 -1.43 -6.22
CA GLU A 201 -11.71 -0.99 -4.87
C GLU A 201 -12.31 -2.16 -4.12
N GLN A 202 -11.69 -2.61 -3.04
CA GLN A 202 -12.09 -3.81 -2.32
C GLN A 202 -12.18 -3.68 -0.80
N GLY A 203 -12.99 -4.54 -0.19
CA GLY A 203 -13.24 -4.64 1.25
C GLY A 203 -12.08 -5.27 2.03
N VAL A 204 -10.85 -4.93 1.68
CA VAL A 204 -9.63 -5.45 2.30
C VAL A 204 -9.39 -4.70 3.61
N LEU A 205 -9.49 -5.40 4.74
CA LEU A 205 -9.54 -4.77 6.07
C LEU A 205 -8.25 -4.04 6.43
N VAL A 206 -7.08 -4.56 6.02
CA VAL A 206 -5.80 -3.87 6.26
C VAL A 206 -5.77 -2.49 5.59
N LEU A 207 -6.30 -2.37 4.35
CA LEU A 207 -6.31 -1.10 3.62
C LEU A 207 -7.29 -0.09 4.21
N GLN A 208 -8.40 -0.55 4.78
CA GLN A 208 -9.43 0.31 5.36
C GLN A 208 -8.99 0.96 6.67
N ARG A 209 -8.03 0.37 7.38
CA ARG A 209 -7.49 0.90 8.63
C ARG A 209 -6.24 1.76 8.45
N CYS A 210 -5.73 1.85 7.23
CA CYS A 210 -4.59 2.71 6.92
C CYS A 210 -5.00 4.18 6.89
N GLY A 211 -4.37 5.00 7.73
CA GLY A 211 -4.54 6.46 7.81
C GLY A 211 -3.70 7.24 6.78
N MET A 212 -3.38 6.63 5.64
CA MET A 212 -2.58 7.18 4.54
C MET A 212 -2.96 6.50 3.22
N PRO A 213 -2.46 6.95 2.05
CA PRO A 213 -2.69 6.23 0.79
C PRO A 213 -2.14 4.81 0.87
N ALA A 214 -3.00 3.83 0.60
CA ALA A 214 -2.74 2.42 0.84
C ALA A 214 -3.18 1.57 -0.34
N VAL A 215 -2.29 0.67 -0.78
CA VAL A 215 -2.54 -0.25 -1.89
C VAL A 215 -2.14 -1.67 -1.50
N LEU A 216 -2.86 -2.66 -2.03
CA LEU A 216 -2.43 -4.06 -2.05
C LEU A 216 -2.21 -4.45 -3.51
N THR A 217 -0.97 -4.78 -3.89
CA THR A 217 -0.65 -5.18 -5.25
C THR A 217 -0.55 -6.69 -5.36
N GLU A 218 -1.40 -7.25 -6.22
CA GLU A 218 -1.41 -8.64 -6.60
C GLU A 218 -0.43 -8.82 -7.73
N VAL A 219 0.78 -9.28 -7.41
CA VAL A 219 1.91 -9.21 -8.35
C VAL A 219 1.81 -10.23 -9.48
N GLY A 220 0.92 -11.21 -9.36
CA GLY A 220 0.62 -12.25 -10.35
C GLY A 220 -0.31 -13.32 -9.77
N PHE A 221 -0.77 -14.27 -10.59
CA PHE A 221 -1.62 -15.37 -10.13
C PHE A 221 -0.80 -16.62 -9.81
N ILE A 222 -0.58 -16.93 -8.54
CA ILE A 222 0.20 -18.12 -8.12
C ILE A 222 -0.44 -19.44 -8.56
N SER A 223 -1.76 -19.43 -8.79
CA SER A 223 -2.49 -20.59 -9.33
C SER A 223 -2.16 -20.91 -10.80
N ASN A 224 -1.61 -19.95 -11.54
CA ASN A 224 -1.22 -20.10 -12.94
C ASN A 224 0.25 -20.52 -13.04
N LYS A 225 0.51 -21.62 -13.76
CA LYS A 225 1.86 -22.22 -13.83
C LYS A 225 2.93 -21.29 -14.43
N GLU A 226 2.58 -20.45 -15.39
CA GLU A 226 3.55 -19.53 -16.00
C GLU A 226 3.82 -18.34 -15.08
N GLU A 227 2.77 -17.79 -14.47
CA GLU A 227 2.90 -16.72 -13.48
C GLU A 227 3.66 -17.21 -12.25
N GLU A 228 3.39 -18.41 -11.73
CA GLU A 228 4.10 -18.98 -10.60
C GLU A 228 5.61 -19.08 -10.87
N LYS A 229 6.00 -19.54 -12.07
CA LYS A 229 7.41 -19.56 -12.50
C LYS A 229 7.99 -18.15 -12.55
N TYR A 230 7.27 -17.20 -13.13
CA TYR A 230 7.74 -15.82 -13.27
C TYR A 230 7.92 -15.13 -11.91
N ILE A 231 6.90 -15.12 -11.05
CA ILE A 231 6.93 -14.42 -9.75
C ILE A 231 7.88 -15.08 -8.74
N ASN A 232 8.26 -16.35 -8.94
CA ASN A 232 9.33 -17.00 -8.16
C ASN A 232 10.74 -16.75 -8.72
N SER A 233 10.87 -16.36 -9.98
CA SER A 233 12.18 -16.15 -10.62
C SER A 233 12.86 -14.88 -10.10
N GLU A 234 14.19 -14.90 -10.02
CA GLU A 234 15.00 -13.72 -9.68
C GLU A 234 14.70 -12.53 -10.61
N LYS A 235 14.60 -12.79 -11.92
CA LYS A 235 14.25 -11.78 -12.92
C LYS A 235 12.88 -11.17 -12.63
N GLY A 236 11.83 -12.00 -12.49
CA GLY A 236 10.47 -11.51 -12.27
C GLY A 236 10.31 -10.74 -10.97
N GLN A 237 10.95 -11.20 -9.88
CA GLN A 237 10.91 -10.46 -8.61
C GLN A 237 11.63 -9.11 -8.69
N ASN A 238 12.75 -9.02 -9.42
CA ASN A 238 13.46 -7.76 -9.63
C ASN A 238 12.64 -6.80 -10.50
N GLU A 239 12.03 -7.28 -11.59
CA GLU A 239 11.14 -6.51 -12.46
C GLU A 239 9.93 -5.96 -11.68
N ILE A 240 9.24 -6.81 -10.91
CA ILE A 240 8.12 -6.40 -10.06
C ILE A 240 8.53 -5.31 -9.06
N ALA A 241 9.65 -5.51 -8.36
CA ALA A 241 10.17 -4.53 -7.39
C ALA A 241 10.53 -3.20 -8.07
N GLU A 242 11.12 -3.23 -9.27
CA GLU A 242 11.42 -2.03 -10.05
C GLU A 242 10.18 -1.31 -10.57
N SER A 243 9.14 -2.05 -10.96
CA SER A 243 7.86 -1.46 -11.34
C SER A 243 7.20 -0.73 -10.19
N ILE A 244 7.20 -1.30 -8.99
CA ILE A 244 6.67 -0.64 -7.79
C ILE A 244 7.53 0.59 -7.44
N LEU A 245 8.87 0.49 -7.49
CA LEU A 245 9.78 1.62 -7.30
C LEU A 245 9.50 2.76 -8.29
N ALA A 246 9.34 2.43 -9.58
CA ALA A 246 9.05 3.42 -10.62
C ALA A 246 7.71 4.13 -10.35
N ALA A 247 6.69 3.38 -9.94
CA ALA A 247 5.41 3.94 -9.54
C ALA A 247 5.53 4.87 -8.32
N ILE A 248 6.32 4.50 -7.30
CA ILE A 248 6.59 5.35 -6.13
C ILE A 248 7.26 6.66 -6.54
N LYS A 249 8.30 6.61 -7.39
CA LYS A 249 8.99 7.81 -7.90
C LYS A 249 8.03 8.72 -8.68
N ASN A 250 7.19 8.15 -9.54
CA ASN A 250 6.20 8.91 -10.30
C ASN A 250 5.11 9.50 -9.39
N TYR A 251 4.68 8.73 -8.38
CA TYR A 251 3.70 9.21 -7.41
C TYR A 251 4.25 10.38 -6.62
N LYS A 252 5.46 10.25 -6.06
CA LYS A 252 6.22 11.30 -5.37
C LYS A 252 6.26 12.59 -6.20
N LYS A 253 6.73 12.51 -7.45
CA LYS A 253 6.74 13.67 -8.38
C LYS A 253 5.37 14.31 -8.59
N SER A 254 4.30 13.54 -8.48
CA SER A 254 2.93 14.00 -8.73
C SER A 254 2.20 14.58 -7.52
N VAL A 255 2.76 14.44 -6.31
CA VAL A 255 2.15 14.89 -5.04
C VAL A 255 3.03 15.86 -4.27
N GLU A 256 4.34 15.83 -4.51
CA GLU A 256 5.26 16.81 -3.95
C GLU A 256 5.26 18.06 -4.83
N VAL A 257 4.81 19.17 -4.26
CA VAL A 257 4.93 20.49 -4.90
C VAL A 257 6.41 20.87 -4.88
N LYS A 258 6.93 21.36 -6.01
CA LYS A 258 8.29 21.93 -6.10
C LYS A 258 8.37 23.24 -5.35
#